data_AF-A0A7W9F915-F1
#
_entry.id   AF-A0A7W9F915-F1
#
_cell.length_a   1.000
_cell.length_b   1.000
_cell.length_c   1.000
_cell.angle_alpha   90.00
_cell.angle_beta   90.00
_cell.angle_gamma   90.00
#
_symmetry.space_group_name_H-M   'P 1'
#
loop_
_entity.id
_entity.type
_entity.pdbx_description
1 polymer ?
#
loop_
_entity_poly.entity_id
_entity_poly.type
_entity_poly.pdbx_seq_one_letter_code
_entity_poly.pdbx_strand_id
1 'polypeptide(L)'
;MFAKSRKARLLAAALGVTAVLLPSVAAAWKPTSHVYFAEIAVKDALDDGYVEIPVLGTGEVRRYKVDDDTLVALRAGRAQYRAGVLGPDAYPDILTGQQVIHPDGEESGVSHGSDAWLEHVWNSFGDDPLQRAFRLGFLTHAAGDTYGHTFINQFSGAPFTLDPPDNAIRHIVLEGYIDKRLPGSALTGDFFTASVAGVDGRIYQAMVDARPGSALDRLLPSASSSTNYSVPRLFSTLRASLDADIRAYYDHKADLQRRIDNCRWNDFSCSAVLLTAELAGYVALNAAPVTYKEYWRDDIDEGLRLWPQVSHQVAEALFFNAERKTDTEKADRILSDYATRHLLSMAGAPSFIGLTAAAIGDIIDAVTPDWLLAPIRALKAELLDTLLKAATGMTKAQLQAYLTRPDRYFDQVMTSGNGEHITLARFNRDYLQISDTGYDNPSESFDYRNLPAAYNTVVASKLVLLPPAEIDRLIRDLGGSRRLERPNVMLGFAHTLDGSVQWRSGMVLAAECDVYRRVFKPLPRDEVC
;
A
#
# COMPACT_ATOMS: atom_id res chain seq x y z
N MET A 1 -57.44 -18.91 22.89
CA MET A 1 -56.35 -19.89 22.73
C MET A 1 -55.36 -19.34 21.72
N PHE A 2 -54.08 -19.58 21.94
CA PHE A 2 -52.89 -19.11 21.22
C PHE A 2 -52.18 -17.87 21.78
N ALA A 3 -50.96 -18.16 22.23
CA ALA A 3 -49.94 -17.31 22.79
C ALA A 3 -49.00 -16.76 21.70
N LYS A 4 -48.20 -15.75 22.09
CA LYS A 4 -46.93 -15.23 21.55
C LYS A 4 -47.02 -13.70 21.48
N SER A 5 -46.04 -12.90 21.86
CA SER A 5 -44.70 -13.14 22.40
C SER A 5 -44.24 -11.83 23.05
N ARG A 6 -43.58 -11.96 24.20
CA ARG A 6 -42.82 -10.88 24.84
C ARG A 6 -41.64 -10.46 23.97
N LYS A 7 -41.17 -9.23 24.24
CA LYS A 7 -39.86 -8.65 23.92
C LYS A 7 -39.81 -7.79 22.65
N ALA A 8 -40.45 -6.63 22.73
CA ALA A 8 -39.88 -5.40 22.18
C ALA A 8 -39.25 -4.62 23.35
N ARG A 9 -38.20 -3.86 23.05
CA ARG A 9 -37.36 -3.00 23.91
C ARG A 9 -36.09 -3.69 24.42
N LEU A 10 -35.01 -3.43 23.70
CA LEU A 10 -33.75 -2.88 24.21
C LEU A 10 -32.84 -2.62 22.99
N LEU A 11 -32.95 -1.43 22.42
CA LEU A 11 -31.98 -0.84 21.49
C LEU A 11 -31.41 0.38 22.20
N ALA A 12 -30.43 0.10 23.04
CA ALA A 12 -29.53 1.06 23.68
C ALA A 12 -28.36 0.21 24.21
N ALA A 13 -27.56 -0.32 23.28
CA ALA A 13 -26.31 -0.98 23.65
C ALA A 13 -25.27 0.13 23.88
N ALA A 14 -24.98 0.29 25.16
CA ALA A 14 -23.97 1.13 25.77
C ALA A 14 -22.67 1.30 24.96
N LEU A 15 -22.30 2.56 24.75
CA LEU A 15 -20.92 3.01 24.58
C LEU A 15 -20.10 2.60 25.80
N GLY A 16 -19.47 1.43 25.72
CA GLY A 16 -18.49 0.95 26.69
C GLY A 16 -17.11 1.50 26.35
N VAL A 17 -16.82 2.72 26.79
CA VAL A 17 -15.45 3.23 26.88
C VAL A 17 -14.68 2.32 27.83
N THR A 18 -13.74 1.54 27.29
CA THR A 18 -12.79 0.78 28.11
C THR A 18 -11.40 0.92 27.51
N ALA A 19 -10.46 1.24 28.40
CA ALA A 19 -9.13 1.75 28.17
C ALA A 19 -8.13 0.76 27.51
N VAL A 20 -7.38 1.28 26.52
CA VAL A 20 -5.87 1.32 26.46
C VAL A 20 -5.10 0.18 25.70
N LEU A 21 -4.38 0.56 24.60
CA LEU A 21 -2.99 0.14 24.11
C LEU A 21 -2.63 -0.31 22.63
N LEU A 22 -3.12 0.30 21.54
CA LEU A 22 -2.45 0.72 20.25
C LEU A 22 -1.55 -0.22 19.30
N PRO A 23 -1.95 -0.56 18.03
CA PRO A 23 -1.29 -1.45 16.99
C PRO A 23 -0.66 -0.94 15.64
N SER A 24 0.50 -1.40 15.13
CA SER A 24 1.04 -1.17 13.74
C SER A 24 0.85 -2.28 12.65
N VAL A 25 1.07 -1.93 11.37
CA VAL A 25 1.19 -2.84 10.18
C VAL A 25 2.53 -3.58 10.13
N ALA A 26 2.58 -4.67 9.36
CA ALA A 26 3.80 -5.40 9.03
C ALA A 26 4.46 -4.80 7.79
N ALA A 27 5.73 -4.45 7.95
CA ALA A 27 6.55 -3.82 6.93
C ALA A 27 8.00 -4.07 7.35
N ALA A 28 8.87 -4.56 6.44
CA ALA A 28 10.25 -4.91 6.78
C ALA A 28 10.96 -3.86 7.63
N TRP A 29 10.66 -2.60 7.34
CA TRP A 29 10.80 -1.53 8.30
C TRP A 29 9.44 -0.96 8.65
N LYS A 30 9.20 -0.66 9.92
CA LYS A 30 8.05 0.20 10.23
C LYS A 30 8.14 1.51 9.43
N PRO A 31 7.01 2.16 9.08
CA PRO A 31 7.04 3.40 8.33
C PRO A 31 7.94 4.49 8.93
N THR A 32 8.05 4.55 10.27
CA THR A 32 9.00 5.44 10.95
C THR A 32 10.46 5.09 10.66
N SER A 33 10.83 3.80 10.66
CA SER A 33 12.16 3.31 10.27
C SER A 33 12.47 3.57 8.80
N HIS A 34 11.52 3.34 7.87
CA HIS A 34 11.69 3.69 6.45
C HIS A 34 12.04 5.17 6.30
N VAL A 35 11.22 6.05 6.89
CA VAL A 35 11.44 7.50 6.80
C VAL A 35 12.75 7.91 7.47
N TYR A 36 13.12 7.31 8.60
CA TYR A 36 14.40 7.59 9.26
C TYR A 36 15.59 7.29 8.35
N PHE A 37 15.65 6.09 7.73
CA PHE A 37 16.74 5.74 6.84
C PHE A 37 16.73 6.57 5.54
N ALA A 38 15.55 6.84 4.99
CA ALA A 38 15.39 7.70 3.82
C ALA A 38 15.86 9.13 4.09
N GLU A 39 15.57 9.68 5.27
CA GLU A 39 15.99 11.03 5.67
C GLU A 39 17.50 11.14 5.86
N ILE A 40 18.21 10.05 6.18
CA ILE A 40 19.69 10.05 6.18
C ILE A 40 20.20 10.29 4.75
N ALA A 41 19.66 9.57 3.76
CA ALA A 41 20.04 9.75 2.36
C ALA A 41 19.67 11.13 1.81
N VAL A 42 18.49 11.66 2.16
CA VAL A 42 18.07 13.01 1.76
C VAL A 42 18.93 14.08 2.40
N LYS A 43 19.27 13.96 3.70
CA LYS A 43 20.15 14.92 4.36
C LYS A 43 21.54 14.96 3.72
N ASP A 44 22.07 13.80 3.36
CA ASP A 44 23.33 13.67 2.63
C ASP A 44 23.25 14.41 1.28
N ALA A 45 22.25 14.08 0.45
CA ALA A 45 22.01 14.72 -0.84
C ALA A 45 21.84 16.26 -0.74
N LEU A 46 21.12 16.74 0.27
CA LEU A 46 20.81 18.16 0.43
C LEU A 46 21.94 18.98 1.06
N ASP A 47 22.93 18.34 1.69
CA ASP A 47 24.04 19.03 2.34
C ASP A 47 24.87 19.82 1.32
N ASP A 48 25.32 19.14 0.26
CA ASP A 48 26.14 19.77 -0.78
C ASP A 48 25.82 19.34 -2.22
N GLY A 49 24.72 18.60 -2.43
CA GLY A 49 24.31 18.12 -3.75
C GLY A 49 24.92 16.78 -4.16
N TYR A 50 25.59 16.08 -3.23
CA TYR A 50 26.18 14.76 -3.46
C TYR A 50 25.65 13.75 -2.44
N VAL A 51 25.73 12.47 -2.79
CA VAL A 51 25.65 11.39 -1.81
C VAL A 51 26.99 10.72 -1.63
N GLU A 52 27.28 10.33 -0.39
CA GLU A 52 28.49 9.64 0.01
C GLU A 52 28.27 8.13 0.11
N ILE A 53 29.02 7.35 -0.68
CA ILE A 53 28.98 5.89 -0.69
C ILE A 53 30.31 5.35 -0.13
N PRO A 54 30.30 4.73 1.07
CA PRO A 54 31.48 4.06 1.60
C PRO A 54 31.84 2.81 0.77
N VAL A 55 33.12 2.64 0.48
CA VAL A 55 33.69 1.46 -0.19
C VAL A 55 34.17 0.48 0.88
N LEU A 56 33.39 -0.56 1.11
CA LEU A 56 33.69 -1.62 2.07
C LEU A 56 35.02 -2.31 1.75
N GLY A 57 35.75 -2.69 2.78
CA GLY A 57 37.08 -3.31 2.69
C GLY A 57 38.25 -2.33 2.52
N THR A 58 38.01 -1.11 2.03
CA THR A 58 39.06 -0.07 1.91
C THR A 58 38.89 1.08 2.91
N GLY A 59 37.65 1.36 3.32
CA GLY A 59 37.32 2.52 4.15
C GLY A 59 37.28 3.85 3.40
N GLU A 60 37.51 3.83 2.07
CA GLU A 60 37.33 4.99 1.20
C GLU A 60 35.86 5.42 1.16
N VAL A 61 35.59 6.72 1.08
CA VAL A 61 34.25 7.26 0.83
C VAL A 61 34.25 7.97 -0.52
N ARG A 62 33.35 7.56 -1.40
CA ARG A 62 33.21 8.14 -2.75
C ARG A 62 31.95 8.99 -2.85
N ARG A 63 32.02 10.03 -3.67
CA ARG A 63 30.97 11.03 -3.81
C ARG A 63 30.38 11.01 -5.21
N TYR A 64 29.05 10.97 -5.28
CA TYR A 64 28.29 10.90 -6.53
C TYR A 64 27.27 12.03 -6.57
N LYS A 65 27.17 12.70 -7.72
CA LYS A 65 26.36 13.92 -7.85
C LYS A 65 24.88 13.57 -7.94
N VAL A 66 24.05 14.23 -7.15
CA VAL A 66 22.59 14.21 -7.32
C VAL A 66 22.21 15.24 -8.37
N ASP A 67 21.30 14.89 -9.28
CA ASP A 67 20.87 15.83 -10.31
C ASP A 67 20.06 17.00 -9.71
N ASP A 68 20.16 18.17 -10.35
CA ASP A 68 19.59 19.42 -9.83
C ASP A 68 18.06 19.31 -9.66
N ASP A 69 17.43 18.54 -10.53
CA ASP A 69 16.01 18.28 -10.64
C ASP A 69 15.48 17.45 -9.45
N THR A 70 16.24 16.44 -9.03
CA THR A 70 16.05 15.70 -7.78
C THR A 70 16.27 16.59 -6.55
N LEU A 71 17.31 17.43 -6.54
CA LEU A 71 17.56 18.35 -5.42
C LEU A 71 16.43 19.38 -5.26
N VAL A 72 15.88 19.90 -6.36
CA VAL A 72 14.71 20.79 -6.36
C VAL A 72 13.49 20.07 -5.78
N ALA A 73 13.23 18.83 -6.23
CA ALA A 73 12.12 18.01 -5.71
C ALA A 73 12.24 17.76 -4.20
N LEU A 74 13.42 17.39 -3.70
CA LEU A 74 13.64 17.12 -2.28
C LEU A 74 13.50 18.37 -1.40
N ARG A 75 13.89 19.55 -1.91
CA ARG A 75 13.72 20.83 -1.19
C ARG A 75 12.26 21.29 -1.16
N ALA A 76 11.56 21.19 -2.28
CA ALA A 76 10.20 21.68 -2.41
C ALA A 76 9.15 20.70 -1.83
N GLY A 77 9.42 19.40 -1.93
CA GLY A 77 8.46 18.32 -1.67
C GLY A 77 8.89 17.37 -0.56
N ARG A 78 9.62 17.81 0.47
CA ARG A 78 10.11 16.92 1.54
C ARG A 78 8.99 16.14 2.24
N ALA A 79 7.84 16.75 2.47
CA ALA A 79 6.67 16.08 3.05
C ALA A 79 6.06 15.04 2.09
N GLN A 80 6.05 15.33 0.78
CA GLN A 80 5.61 14.40 -0.27
C GLN A 80 6.60 13.26 -0.46
N TYR A 81 7.90 13.50 -0.33
CA TYR A 81 8.92 12.45 -0.29
C TYR A 81 8.66 11.51 0.89
N ARG A 82 8.46 12.03 2.10
CA ARG A 82 8.11 11.22 3.27
C ARG A 82 6.82 10.43 3.06
N ALA A 83 5.79 11.04 2.47
CA ALA A 83 4.59 10.31 2.06
C ALA A 83 4.94 9.18 1.08
N GLY A 84 5.72 9.45 0.03
CA GLY A 84 6.21 8.42 -0.87
C GLY A 84 6.95 7.29 -0.16
N VAL A 85 7.77 7.59 0.85
CA VAL A 85 8.50 6.60 1.65
C VAL A 85 7.59 5.73 2.52
N LEU A 86 6.40 6.20 2.90
CA LEU A 86 5.38 5.32 3.49
C LEU A 86 4.92 4.27 2.47
N GLY A 87 5.06 4.54 1.18
CA GLY A 87 5.00 3.52 0.13
C GLY A 87 3.68 2.76 0.08
N PRO A 88 3.71 1.47 -0.31
CA PRO A 88 2.54 0.62 -0.32
C PRO A 88 1.94 0.35 1.06
N ASP A 89 2.67 0.59 2.17
CA ASP A 89 2.07 0.54 3.53
C ASP A 89 1.00 1.61 3.75
N ALA A 90 0.97 2.65 2.91
CA ALA A 90 0.00 3.74 3.00
C ALA A 90 -0.77 3.99 1.70
N TYR A 91 -0.23 3.64 0.52
CA TYR A 91 -0.82 4.02 -0.76
C TYR A 91 -0.93 2.86 -1.76
N PRO A 92 -2.06 2.73 -2.47
CA PRO A 92 -3.28 3.55 -2.34
C PRO A 92 -4.00 3.33 -1.00
N ASP A 93 -3.72 2.19 -0.35
CA ASP A 93 -4.08 1.86 1.02
C ASP A 93 -3.34 0.63 1.51
N ILE A 94 -3.37 0.44 2.82
CA ILE A 94 -2.73 -0.68 3.54
C ILE A 94 -3.12 -2.03 2.93
N LEU A 95 -4.39 -2.27 2.58
CA LEU A 95 -4.80 -3.56 2.06
C LEU A 95 -4.28 -3.81 0.66
N THR A 96 -4.35 -2.80 -0.20
CA THR A 96 -3.80 -2.89 -1.55
C THR A 96 -2.30 -3.12 -1.50
N GLY A 97 -1.59 -2.41 -0.61
CA GLY A 97 -0.17 -2.63 -0.34
C GLY A 97 0.13 -4.09 -0.01
N GLN A 98 -0.46 -4.59 1.07
CA GLN A 98 -0.16 -5.90 1.63
C GLN A 98 -0.70 -7.09 0.82
N GLN A 99 -1.77 -6.90 0.03
CA GLN A 99 -2.40 -8.00 -0.70
C GLN A 99 -2.14 -7.99 -2.22
N VAL A 100 -1.59 -6.90 -2.76
CA VAL A 100 -1.44 -6.74 -4.21
C VAL A 100 -0.07 -6.18 -4.61
N ILE A 101 0.51 -5.26 -3.81
CA ILE A 101 1.77 -4.62 -4.18
C ILE A 101 2.98 -5.37 -3.62
N HIS A 102 2.96 -5.77 -2.35
CA HIS A 102 4.09 -6.48 -1.71
C HIS A 102 4.27 -7.94 -2.14
N PRO A 103 3.19 -8.73 -2.28
CA PRO A 103 3.33 -10.14 -2.64
C PRO A 103 3.93 -10.33 -4.02
N ASP A 104 4.45 -11.53 -4.29
CA ASP A 104 4.92 -11.86 -5.63
C ASP A 104 3.77 -11.94 -6.65
N GLY A 105 4.12 -12.14 -7.92
CA GLY A 105 3.15 -12.21 -9.00
C GLY A 105 2.23 -13.44 -8.97
N GLU A 106 2.66 -14.54 -8.35
CA GLU A 106 1.82 -15.75 -8.20
C GLU A 106 0.74 -15.52 -7.14
N GLU A 107 1.10 -14.87 -6.03
CA GLU A 107 0.19 -14.56 -4.93
C GLU A 107 -0.76 -13.38 -5.24
N SER A 108 -0.25 -12.30 -5.84
CA SER A 108 -1.04 -11.11 -6.17
C SER A 108 -1.85 -11.25 -7.47
N GLY A 109 -1.43 -12.13 -8.37
CA GLY A 109 -1.93 -12.22 -9.74
C GLY A 109 -1.42 -11.12 -10.67
N VAL A 110 -0.44 -10.33 -10.25
CA VAL A 110 0.17 -9.25 -11.05
C VAL A 110 1.43 -9.77 -11.74
N SER A 111 1.47 -9.71 -13.07
CA SER A 111 2.67 -10.11 -13.81
C SER A 111 3.87 -9.25 -13.41
N HIS A 112 5.00 -9.90 -13.13
CA HIS A 112 6.24 -9.31 -12.58
C HIS A 112 6.15 -8.79 -11.14
N GLY A 113 5.01 -8.99 -10.46
CA GLY A 113 4.80 -8.68 -9.05
C GLY A 113 5.03 -7.21 -8.71
N SER A 114 5.72 -6.94 -7.60
CA SER A 114 5.95 -5.58 -7.10
C SER A 114 6.68 -4.68 -8.10
N ASP A 115 7.56 -5.23 -8.94
CA ASP A 115 8.33 -4.46 -9.93
C ASP A 115 7.41 -3.75 -10.94
N ALA A 116 6.29 -4.40 -11.32
CA ALA A 116 5.31 -3.79 -12.20
C ALA A 116 4.66 -2.55 -11.57
N TRP A 117 4.45 -2.56 -10.25
CA TRP A 117 3.97 -1.39 -9.50
C TRP A 117 5.04 -0.30 -9.40
N LEU A 118 6.30 -0.65 -9.16
CA LEU A 118 7.40 0.32 -9.12
C LEU A 118 7.60 1.01 -10.47
N GLU A 119 7.60 0.26 -11.56
CA GLU A 119 7.65 0.81 -12.93
C GLU A 119 6.44 1.70 -13.20
N HIS A 120 5.24 1.28 -12.78
CA HIS A 120 4.02 2.05 -12.97
C HIS A 120 4.03 3.38 -12.19
N VAL A 121 4.47 3.38 -10.92
CA VAL A 121 4.63 4.61 -10.13
C VAL A 121 5.69 5.50 -10.75
N TRP A 122 6.82 4.96 -11.18
CA TRP A 122 7.88 5.72 -11.84
C TRP A 122 7.38 6.48 -13.08
N ASN A 123 6.59 5.78 -13.91
CA ASN A 123 6.08 6.29 -15.19
C ASN A 123 4.84 7.18 -15.04
N SER A 124 4.03 6.98 -14.00
CA SER A 124 2.75 7.69 -13.84
C SER A 124 2.89 9.05 -13.15
N PHE A 125 3.88 9.21 -12.26
CA PHE A 125 4.13 10.46 -11.56
C PHE A 125 5.04 11.37 -12.39
N GLY A 126 4.60 12.61 -12.60
CA GLY A 126 5.29 13.56 -13.47
C GLY A 126 6.57 14.16 -12.86
N ASP A 127 7.18 15.07 -13.63
CA ASP A 127 8.41 15.77 -13.24
C ASP A 127 8.17 17.06 -12.43
N ASP A 128 6.90 17.38 -12.12
CA ASP A 128 6.60 18.37 -11.09
C ASP A 128 7.34 18.01 -9.78
N PRO A 129 7.97 18.98 -9.09
CA PRO A 129 8.80 18.71 -7.91
C PRO A 129 8.11 17.87 -6.83
N LEU A 130 6.81 18.08 -6.58
CA LEU A 130 6.07 17.35 -5.55
C LEU A 130 5.80 15.89 -5.97
N GLN A 131 5.40 15.69 -7.23
CA GLN A 131 5.19 14.34 -7.79
C GLN A 131 6.51 13.56 -7.90
N ARG A 132 7.60 14.22 -8.30
CA ARG A 132 8.93 13.62 -8.34
C ARG A 132 9.40 13.22 -6.94
N ALA A 133 9.20 14.08 -5.94
CA ALA A 133 9.52 13.77 -4.55
C ALA A 133 8.76 12.53 -4.05
N PHE A 134 7.44 12.47 -4.29
CA PHE A 134 6.63 11.29 -3.94
C PHE A 134 7.13 10.02 -4.63
N ARG A 135 7.36 10.06 -5.96
CA ARG A 135 7.88 8.94 -6.74
C ARG A 135 9.21 8.41 -6.21
N LEU A 136 10.16 9.31 -5.93
CA LEU A 136 11.46 8.93 -5.37
C LEU A 136 11.29 8.29 -3.99
N GLY A 137 10.42 8.86 -3.15
CA GLY A 137 10.10 8.28 -1.85
C GLY A 137 9.54 6.85 -1.97
N PHE A 138 8.67 6.61 -2.95
CA PHE A 138 8.07 5.29 -3.19
C PHE A 138 9.10 4.24 -3.60
N LEU A 139 10.08 4.59 -4.43
CA LEU A 139 11.20 3.69 -4.75
C LEU A 139 12.16 3.52 -3.55
N THR A 140 12.33 4.54 -2.72
CA THR A 140 13.10 4.44 -1.47
C THR A 140 12.43 3.49 -0.48
N HIS A 141 11.10 3.42 -0.43
CA HIS A 141 10.40 2.39 0.33
C HIS A 141 10.82 0.98 -0.11
N ALA A 142 10.75 0.71 -1.42
CA ALA A 142 11.14 -0.57 -1.99
C ALA A 142 12.62 -0.92 -1.73
N ALA A 143 13.50 0.10 -1.70
CA ALA A 143 14.89 -0.08 -1.30
C ALA A 143 15.00 -0.54 0.16
N GLY A 144 14.18 0.02 1.06
CA GLY A 144 14.08 -0.43 2.44
C GLY A 144 13.62 -1.87 2.56
N ASP A 145 12.54 -2.24 1.88
CA ASP A 145 11.98 -3.58 1.94
C ASP A 145 12.91 -4.65 1.38
N THR A 146 13.56 -4.37 0.26
CA THR A 146 14.51 -5.28 -0.38
C THR A 146 15.55 -5.83 0.61
N TYR A 147 16.12 -4.95 1.44
CA TYR A 147 17.15 -5.32 2.42
C TYR A 147 16.58 -5.66 3.79
N GLY A 148 15.53 -4.97 4.22
CA GLY A 148 14.84 -5.21 5.47
C GLY A 148 14.22 -6.60 5.49
N HIS A 149 13.42 -6.97 4.49
CA HIS A 149 12.75 -8.27 4.46
C HIS A 149 13.76 -9.41 4.35
N THR A 150 14.86 -9.24 3.63
CA THR A 150 15.92 -10.27 3.63
C THR A 150 16.45 -10.56 5.04
N PHE A 151 16.63 -9.52 5.86
CA PHE A 151 17.07 -9.66 7.24
C PHE A 151 15.95 -10.21 8.14
N ILE A 152 14.75 -9.64 8.07
CA ILE A 152 13.62 -10.07 8.91
C ILE A 152 13.23 -11.53 8.61
N ASN A 153 13.20 -11.92 7.33
CA ASN A 153 12.85 -13.28 6.86
C ASN A 153 13.79 -14.36 7.36
N GLN A 154 15.03 -14.02 7.74
CA GLN A 154 15.92 -14.97 8.41
C GLN A 154 15.36 -15.37 9.77
N PHE A 155 14.87 -14.40 10.55
CA PHE A 155 14.38 -14.63 11.91
C PHE A 155 12.89 -15.02 11.94
N SER A 156 12.08 -14.50 11.03
CA SER A 156 10.67 -14.92 10.89
C SER A 156 10.51 -16.26 10.16
N GLY A 157 11.55 -16.69 9.45
CA GLY A 157 11.67 -17.98 8.76
C GLY A 157 11.25 -17.93 7.29
N ALA A 158 10.40 -17.00 6.89
CA ALA A 158 9.83 -16.88 5.55
C ALA A 158 9.34 -15.44 5.29
N PRO A 159 9.07 -15.07 4.02
CA PRO A 159 8.30 -13.86 3.69
C PRO A 159 7.03 -13.72 4.53
N PHE A 160 6.56 -12.48 4.66
CA PHE A 160 5.38 -12.17 5.45
C PHE A 160 4.16 -12.95 4.97
N THR A 161 3.53 -13.70 5.87
CA THR A 161 2.27 -14.40 5.61
C THR A 161 1.34 -14.32 6.82
N LEU A 162 0.04 -14.25 6.52
CA LEU A 162 -1.03 -14.28 7.52
C LEU A 162 -1.32 -15.68 8.06
N ASP A 163 -0.91 -16.71 7.30
CA ASP A 163 -1.09 -18.11 7.65
C ASP A 163 0.21 -18.88 7.39
N PRO A 164 0.84 -19.46 8.42
CA PRO A 164 0.44 -19.44 9.83
C PRO A 164 0.69 -18.07 10.50
N PRO A 165 -0.16 -17.66 11.47
CA PRO A 165 -0.09 -16.32 12.09
C PRO A 165 1.20 -16.05 12.87
N ASP A 166 1.92 -17.10 13.25
CA ASP A 166 3.22 -17.02 13.94
C ASP A 166 4.28 -16.25 13.12
N ASN A 167 4.27 -16.37 11.78
CA ASN A 167 5.19 -15.63 10.92
C ASN A 167 4.94 -14.11 11.03
N ALA A 168 3.69 -13.67 10.87
CA ALA A 168 3.31 -12.27 11.02
C ALA A 168 3.71 -11.70 12.39
N ILE A 169 3.53 -12.46 13.48
CA ILE A 169 3.92 -12.02 14.84
C ILE A 169 5.43 -11.78 14.94
N ARG A 170 6.26 -12.65 14.35
CA ARG A 170 7.73 -12.48 14.35
C ARG A 170 8.17 -11.21 13.64
N HIS A 171 7.62 -10.95 12.45
CA HIS A 171 7.86 -9.70 11.70
C HIS A 171 7.59 -8.48 12.58
N ILE A 172 6.35 -8.41 13.07
CA ILE A 172 5.83 -7.33 13.91
C ILE A 172 6.70 -7.05 15.14
N VAL A 173 7.14 -8.11 15.84
CA VAL A 173 7.95 -7.98 17.06
C VAL A 173 9.38 -7.53 16.75
N LEU A 174 10.02 -8.13 15.74
CA LEU A 174 11.40 -7.80 15.38
C LEU A 174 11.49 -6.37 14.81
N GLU A 175 10.66 -6.06 13.82
CA GLU A 175 10.58 -4.73 13.19
C GLU A 175 10.24 -3.66 14.24
N GLY A 176 9.29 -3.96 15.12
CA GLY A 176 8.90 -3.06 16.20
C GLY A 176 9.99 -2.82 17.25
N TYR A 177 10.82 -3.82 17.52
CA TYR A 177 11.95 -3.64 18.43
C TYR A 177 13.05 -2.77 17.81
N ILE A 178 13.38 -2.99 16.53
CA ILE A 178 14.36 -2.16 15.82
C ILE A 178 13.89 -0.70 15.77
N ASP A 179 12.62 -0.47 15.45
CA ASP A 179 12.04 0.89 15.48
C ASP A 179 12.22 1.56 16.84
N LYS A 180 11.92 0.86 17.95
CA LYS A 180 12.10 1.41 19.31
C LYS A 180 13.52 1.88 19.61
N ARG A 181 14.52 1.28 18.96
CA ARG A 181 15.94 1.59 19.14
C ARG A 181 16.48 2.66 18.19
N LEU A 182 15.63 3.27 17.35
CA LEU A 182 16.02 4.44 16.56
C LEU A 182 16.41 5.63 17.45
N PRO A 183 17.38 6.47 17.03
CA PRO A 183 17.84 7.60 17.83
C PRO A 183 16.76 8.68 17.94
N GLY A 184 16.18 8.83 19.13
CA GLY A 184 15.08 9.77 19.37
C GLY A 184 15.41 11.23 19.04
N SER A 185 16.68 11.64 19.13
CA SER A 185 17.12 12.99 18.72
C SER A 185 16.90 13.28 17.23
N ALA A 186 16.92 12.25 16.37
CA ALA A 186 16.67 12.38 14.95
C ALA A 186 15.17 12.39 14.59
N LEU A 187 14.30 12.01 15.54
CA LEU A 187 12.85 11.88 15.36
C LEU A 187 12.12 13.07 15.99
N THR A 188 12.52 14.28 15.60
CA THR A 188 12.02 15.53 16.17
C THR A 188 11.63 16.53 15.08
N GLY A 189 11.00 17.64 15.48
CA GLY A 189 10.63 18.72 14.57
C GLY A 189 9.61 18.28 13.52
N ASP A 190 9.93 18.51 12.25
CA ASP A 190 9.08 18.21 11.11
C ASP A 190 9.17 16.74 10.65
N PHE A 191 9.98 15.89 11.30
CA PHE A 191 10.20 14.50 10.90
C PHE A 191 8.90 13.76 10.57
N PHE A 192 7.88 13.88 11.43
CA PHE A 192 6.57 13.22 11.27
C PHE A 192 5.60 13.96 10.33
N THR A 193 6.09 14.90 9.53
CA THR A 193 5.27 15.60 8.54
C THR A 193 5.36 14.87 7.20
N ALA A 194 4.35 14.07 6.90
CA ALA A 194 4.08 13.56 5.56
C ALA A 194 2.89 14.34 4.96
N SER A 195 2.82 14.46 3.63
CA SER A 195 1.68 15.14 3.00
C SER A 195 1.41 14.61 1.61
N VAL A 196 0.13 14.40 1.31
CA VAL A 196 -0.35 14.11 -0.04
C VAL A 196 -0.83 15.36 -0.79
N ALA A 197 -0.78 16.55 -0.19
CA ALA A 197 -1.23 17.77 -0.85
C ALA A 197 -0.41 18.02 -2.13
N GLY A 198 -1.12 18.21 -3.25
CA GLY A 198 -0.50 18.43 -4.57
C GLY A 198 -0.11 17.15 -5.30
N VAL A 199 -0.23 15.98 -4.67
CA VAL A 199 0.01 14.66 -5.28
C VAL A 199 -1.17 13.70 -5.15
N ASP A 200 -2.16 13.99 -4.30
CA ASP A 200 -3.37 13.23 -4.05
C ASP A 200 -4.17 12.93 -5.33
N GLY A 201 -4.36 13.93 -6.19
CA GLY A 201 -5.01 13.73 -7.49
C GLY A 201 -4.23 12.77 -8.40
N ARG A 202 -2.89 12.76 -8.30
CA ARG A 202 -2.05 11.81 -9.02
C ARG A 202 -2.09 10.41 -8.40
N ILE A 203 -2.07 10.30 -7.07
CA ILE A 203 -2.25 9.02 -6.36
C ILE A 203 -3.59 8.39 -6.75
N TYR A 204 -4.67 9.18 -6.80
CA TYR A 204 -5.97 8.69 -7.28
C TYR A 204 -5.87 8.13 -8.71
N GLN A 205 -5.35 8.91 -9.67
CA GLN A 205 -5.25 8.50 -11.06
C GLN A 205 -4.32 7.30 -11.28
N ALA A 206 -3.22 7.25 -10.54
CA ALA A 206 -2.14 6.29 -10.74
C ALA A 206 -2.27 5.05 -9.86
N MET A 207 -3.09 5.04 -8.80
CA MET A 207 -3.15 3.92 -7.87
C MET A 207 -4.57 3.50 -7.49
N VAL A 208 -5.59 4.31 -7.78
CA VAL A 208 -6.98 4.06 -7.36
C VAL A 208 -7.95 3.89 -8.54
N ASP A 209 -7.87 4.75 -9.55
CA ASP A 209 -8.84 4.84 -10.66
C ASP A 209 -8.63 3.74 -11.73
N ALA A 210 -8.83 2.47 -11.36
CA ALA A 210 -8.72 1.36 -12.30
C ALA A 210 -9.92 1.30 -13.26
N ARG A 211 -9.66 1.43 -14.57
CA ARG A 211 -10.68 1.41 -15.62
C ARG A 211 -10.39 0.28 -16.60
N PRO A 212 -11.41 -0.38 -17.17
CA PRO A 212 -11.19 -1.46 -18.14
C PRO A 212 -10.18 -1.07 -19.24
N GLY A 213 -9.13 -1.86 -19.40
CA GLY A 213 -8.06 -1.66 -20.37
C GLY A 213 -6.96 -0.66 -19.95
N SER A 214 -7.06 -0.01 -18.79
CA SER A 214 -6.00 0.86 -18.27
C SER A 214 -4.81 0.05 -17.73
N ALA A 215 -3.69 0.72 -17.44
CA ALA A 215 -2.56 0.06 -16.78
C ALA A 215 -2.96 -0.51 -15.41
N LEU A 216 -3.79 0.23 -14.66
CA LEU A 216 -4.29 -0.19 -13.35
C LEU A 216 -5.21 -1.39 -13.40
N ASP A 217 -5.93 -1.61 -14.50
CA ASP A 217 -6.76 -2.82 -14.69
C ASP A 217 -5.92 -4.11 -14.60
N ARG A 218 -4.65 -4.04 -15.02
CA ARG A 218 -3.70 -5.16 -14.95
C ARG A 218 -2.98 -5.26 -13.61
N LEU A 219 -2.82 -4.14 -12.90
CA LEU A 219 -2.14 -4.06 -11.61
C LEU A 219 -3.09 -4.33 -10.43
N LEU A 220 -4.39 -4.13 -10.64
CA LEU A 220 -5.47 -4.47 -9.72
C LEU A 220 -6.34 -5.54 -10.38
N PRO A 221 -5.81 -6.77 -10.59
CA PRO A 221 -6.51 -7.81 -11.35
C PRO A 221 -7.90 -8.08 -10.78
N SER A 222 -8.86 -8.58 -11.58
CA SER A 222 -10.18 -8.97 -11.06
C SER A 222 -10.05 -10.00 -9.94
N ALA A 223 -10.92 -9.99 -8.92
CA ALA A 223 -10.78 -10.89 -7.77
C ALA A 223 -10.86 -12.37 -8.20
N SER A 224 -9.74 -13.08 -8.10
CA SER A 224 -9.68 -14.53 -8.27
C SER A 224 -10.06 -15.27 -6.98
N SER A 225 -10.03 -14.58 -5.83
CA SER A 225 -10.36 -15.12 -4.51
C SER A 225 -11.38 -14.25 -3.76
N SER A 226 -12.17 -14.87 -2.88
CA SER A 226 -13.15 -14.22 -2.02
C SER A 226 -12.53 -13.47 -0.81
N THR A 227 -11.20 -13.34 -0.77
CA THR A 227 -10.44 -12.86 0.39
C THR A 227 -9.70 -11.54 0.16
N ASN A 228 -9.83 -10.91 -1.01
CA ASN A 228 -9.19 -9.62 -1.28
C ASN A 228 -10.11 -8.45 -0.90
N TYR A 229 -9.63 -7.58 -0.01
CA TYR A 229 -10.38 -6.46 0.57
C TYR A 229 -9.95 -5.08 0.04
N SER A 230 -9.08 -5.03 -0.97
CA SER A 230 -8.60 -3.77 -1.58
C SER A 230 -9.78 -2.91 -2.04
N VAL A 231 -9.93 -1.73 -1.44
CA VAL A 231 -11.00 -0.78 -1.76
C VAL A 231 -10.92 -0.31 -3.23
N PRO A 232 -9.76 0.12 -3.76
CA PRO A 232 -9.60 0.44 -5.18
C PRO A 232 -10.05 -0.68 -6.11
N ARG A 233 -9.64 -1.92 -5.82
CA ARG A 233 -9.98 -3.10 -6.65
C ARG A 233 -11.48 -3.38 -6.63
N LEU A 234 -12.07 -3.50 -5.43
CA LEU A 234 -13.48 -3.86 -5.25
C LEU A 234 -14.40 -2.86 -5.95
N PHE A 235 -14.21 -1.58 -5.67
CA PHE A 235 -15.11 -0.56 -6.19
C PHE A 235 -14.83 -0.19 -7.65
N SER A 236 -13.60 -0.31 -8.14
CA SER A 236 -13.34 -0.18 -9.57
C SER A 236 -13.98 -1.31 -10.39
N THR A 237 -13.97 -2.53 -9.85
CA THR A 237 -14.63 -3.69 -10.50
C THR A 237 -16.15 -3.51 -10.53
N LEU A 238 -16.74 -3.11 -9.40
CA LEU A 238 -18.17 -2.81 -9.32
C LEU A 238 -18.56 -1.68 -10.28
N ARG A 239 -17.81 -0.58 -10.28
CA ARG A 239 -18.01 0.54 -11.20
C ARG A 239 -17.97 0.10 -12.66
N ALA A 240 -16.98 -0.71 -13.05
CA ALA A 240 -16.88 -1.22 -14.41
C ALA A 240 -18.09 -2.08 -14.83
N SER A 241 -18.64 -2.87 -13.90
CA SER A 241 -19.87 -3.62 -14.12
C SER A 241 -21.08 -2.71 -14.31
N LEU A 242 -21.22 -1.67 -13.47
CA LEU A 242 -22.29 -0.68 -13.61
C LEU A 242 -22.19 0.07 -14.95
N ASP A 243 -20.98 0.46 -15.37
CA ASP A 243 -20.74 1.11 -16.66
C ASP A 243 -21.06 0.21 -17.86
N ALA A 244 -20.84 -1.11 -17.74
CA ALA A 244 -21.22 -2.05 -18.80
C ALA A 244 -22.76 -2.11 -18.95
N ASP A 245 -23.49 -2.18 -17.84
CA ASP A 245 -24.95 -2.21 -17.84
C ASP A 245 -25.57 -0.91 -18.35
N ILE A 246 -25.05 0.25 -17.90
CA ILE A 246 -25.49 1.57 -18.35
C ILE A 246 -25.28 1.70 -19.87
N ARG A 247 -24.10 1.31 -20.36
CA ARG A 247 -23.80 1.32 -21.80
C ARG A 247 -24.73 0.41 -22.59
N ALA A 248 -24.95 -0.83 -22.13
CA ALA A 248 -25.85 -1.77 -22.79
C ALA A 248 -27.27 -1.20 -22.96
N TYR A 249 -27.77 -0.47 -21.95
CA TYR A 249 -29.06 0.22 -22.04
C TYR A 249 -29.07 1.32 -23.12
N TYR A 250 -28.09 2.22 -23.10
CA TYR A 250 -28.05 3.31 -24.07
C TYR A 250 -27.76 2.82 -25.49
N ASP A 251 -26.96 1.78 -25.66
CA ASP A 251 -26.67 1.15 -26.95
C ASP A 251 -27.92 0.50 -27.55
N HIS A 252 -28.70 -0.22 -26.73
CA HIS A 252 -29.97 -0.80 -27.17
C HIS A 252 -31.01 0.27 -27.51
N LYS A 253 -31.11 1.31 -26.68
CA LYS A 253 -31.98 2.47 -26.94
C LYS A 253 -31.61 3.15 -28.26
N ALA A 254 -30.31 3.37 -28.49
CA ALA A 254 -29.80 3.97 -29.72
C ALA A 254 -30.03 3.05 -30.93
N ASP A 255 -29.92 1.73 -30.76
CA ASP A 255 -30.22 0.77 -31.83
C ASP A 255 -31.67 0.80 -32.28
N LEU A 256 -32.61 0.75 -31.33
CA LEU A 256 -34.04 0.88 -31.63
C LEU A 256 -34.34 2.21 -32.33
N GLN A 257 -33.74 3.32 -31.86
CA GLN A 257 -33.90 4.62 -32.51
C GLN A 257 -33.36 4.61 -33.95
N ARG A 258 -32.15 4.08 -34.17
CA ARG A 258 -31.59 3.94 -35.53
C ARG A 258 -32.48 3.09 -36.44
N ARG A 259 -33.06 1.99 -35.92
CA ARG A 259 -33.97 1.13 -36.69
C ARG A 259 -35.28 1.85 -37.06
N ILE A 260 -35.82 2.66 -36.15
CA ILE A 260 -36.99 3.52 -36.41
C ILE A 260 -36.66 4.53 -37.52
N ASP A 261 -35.55 5.25 -37.40
CA ASP A 261 -35.15 6.30 -38.34
C ASP A 261 -34.86 5.75 -39.74
N ASN A 262 -34.42 4.48 -39.83
CA ASN A 262 -34.14 3.80 -41.08
C ASN A 262 -35.36 3.10 -41.73
N CYS A 263 -36.52 3.04 -41.05
CA CYS A 263 -37.73 2.50 -41.66
C CYS A 263 -38.20 3.41 -42.80
N ARG A 264 -38.08 2.93 -44.04
CA ARG A 264 -38.62 3.63 -45.21
C ARG A 264 -40.12 3.39 -45.32
N TRP A 265 -40.87 4.39 -45.80
CA TRP A 265 -42.31 4.30 -45.99
C TRP A 265 -42.75 3.15 -46.92
N ASN A 266 -41.84 2.63 -47.74
CA ASN A 266 -42.06 1.54 -48.69
C ASN A 266 -41.43 0.19 -48.26
N ASP A 267 -40.84 0.10 -47.07
CA ASP A 267 -40.33 -1.15 -46.51
C ASP A 267 -41.38 -1.78 -45.58
N PHE A 268 -42.19 -2.68 -46.16
CA PHE A 268 -43.25 -3.38 -45.43
C PHE A 268 -42.74 -4.39 -44.39
N SER A 269 -41.42 -4.65 -44.32
CA SER A 269 -40.80 -5.48 -43.28
C SER A 269 -40.39 -4.67 -42.05
N CYS A 270 -40.38 -3.34 -42.13
CA CYS A 270 -39.98 -2.42 -41.07
C CYS A 270 -41.21 -1.67 -40.52
N SER A 271 -41.64 -1.99 -39.30
CA SER A 271 -42.74 -1.28 -38.65
C SER A 271 -42.21 -0.29 -37.62
N ALA A 272 -42.13 0.98 -38.02
CA ALA A 272 -41.75 2.08 -37.12
C ALA A 272 -42.66 2.15 -35.88
N VAL A 273 -43.94 1.81 -36.03
CA VAL A 273 -44.91 1.80 -34.91
C VAL A 273 -44.56 0.71 -33.89
N LEU A 274 -44.26 -0.51 -34.35
CA LEU A 274 -43.87 -1.60 -33.44
C LEU A 274 -42.54 -1.31 -32.74
N LEU A 275 -41.54 -0.80 -33.48
CA LEU A 275 -40.26 -0.41 -32.90
C LEU A 275 -40.38 0.75 -31.91
N THR A 276 -41.26 1.72 -32.17
CA THR A 276 -41.54 2.82 -31.23
C THR A 276 -42.18 2.28 -29.94
N ALA A 277 -43.10 1.32 -30.05
CA ALA A 277 -43.70 0.67 -28.89
C ALA A 277 -42.69 -0.18 -28.11
N GLU A 278 -41.80 -0.89 -28.81
CA GLU A 278 -40.69 -1.65 -28.21
C GLU A 278 -39.73 -0.74 -27.46
N LEU A 279 -39.32 0.38 -28.07
CA LEU A 279 -38.49 1.40 -27.43
C LEU A 279 -39.16 1.99 -26.19
N ALA A 280 -40.43 2.37 -26.28
CA ALA A 280 -41.19 2.90 -25.15
C ALA A 280 -41.31 1.88 -24.01
N GLY A 281 -41.59 0.60 -24.33
CA GLY A 281 -41.63 -0.49 -23.35
C GLY A 281 -40.27 -0.75 -22.70
N TYR A 282 -39.20 -0.76 -23.50
CA TYR A 282 -37.84 -0.93 -23.00
C TYR A 282 -37.42 0.19 -22.05
N VAL A 283 -37.68 1.45 -22.41
CA VAL A 283 -37.42 2.63 -21.56
C VAL A 283 -38.25 2.56 -20.28
N ALA A 284 -39.53 2.23 -20.36
CA ALA A 284 -40.41 2.14 -19.19
C ALA A 284 -39.93 1.09 -18.17
N LEU A 285 -39.34 -0.01 -18.63
CA LEU A 285 -38.84 -1.09 -17.77
C LEU A 285 -37.44 -0.83 -17.22
N ASN A 286 -36.58 -0.12 -17.97
CA ASN A 286 -35.14 -0.06 -17.66
C ASN A 286 -34.63 1.33 -17.25
N ALA A 287 -35.35 2.42 -17.53
CA ALA A 287 -34.85 3.78 -17.26
C ALA A 287 -34.56 4.03 -15.77
N ALA A 288 -35.50 3.69 -14.89
CA ALA A 288 -35.34 3.89 -13.45
C ALA A 288 -34.16 3.08 -12.86
N PRO A 289 -34.04 1.76 -13.13
CA PRO A 289 -32.86 0.99 -12.74
C PRO A 289 -31.54 1.56 -13.27
N VAL A 290 -31.50 2.04 -14.53
CA VAL A 290 -30.29 2.61 -15.12
C VAL A 290 -29.91 3.93 -14.47
N THR A 291 -30.88 4.82 -14.23
CA THR A 291 -30.63 6.07 -13.50
C THR A 291 -30.08 5.81 -12.10
N TYR A 292 -30.57 4.78 -11.41
CA TYR A 292 -29.97 4.37 -10.13
C TYR A 292 -28.51 3.94 -10.29
N LYS A 293 -28.19 3.12 -11.30
CA LYS A 293 -26.81 2.69 -11.58
C LYS A 293 -25.89 3.86 -11.92
N GLU A 294 -26.38 4.88 -12.63
CA GLU A 294 -25.63 6.11 -12.92
C GLU A 294 -25.24 6.82 -11.62
N TYR A 295 -26.18 7.05 -10.70
CA TYR A 295 -25.89 7.64 -9.40
C TYR A 295 -24.96 6.77 -8.54
N TRP A 296 -25.16 5.45 -8.55
CA TRP A 296 -24.29 4.53 -7.81
C TRP A 296 -22.85 4.55 -8.35
N ARG A 297 -22.67 4.59 -9.68
CA ARG A 297 -21.35 4.77 -10.30
C ARG A 297 -20.72 6.10 -9.86
N ASP A 298 -21.50 7.18 -9.85
CA ASP A 298 -21.01 8.51 -9.46
C ASP A 298 -20.62 8.55 -7.96
N ASP A 299 -21.37 7.87 -7.08
CA ASP A 299 -21.04 7.68 -5.66
C ASP A 299 -19.70 6.93 -5.49
N ILE A 300 -19.44 5.92 -6.33
CA ILE A 300 -18.15 5.22 -6.37
C ILE A 300 -17.02 6.15 -6.81
N ASP A 301 -17.22 6.93 -7.87
CA ASP A 301 -16.20 7.87 -8.38
C ASP A 301 -15.86 8.96 -7.35
N GLU A 302 -16.85 9.45 -6.61
CA GLU A 302 -16.63 10.42 -5.53
C GLU A 302 -15.84 9.79 -4.37
N GLY A 303 -16.29 8.64 -3.88
CA GLY A 303 -15.63 7.97 -2.75
C GLY A 303 -14.19 7.55 -3.06
N LEU A 304 -13.95 6.96 -4.23
CA LEU A 304 -12.59 6.59 -4.66
C LEU A 304 -11.68 7.81 -4.83
N ARG A 305 -12.19 8.96 -5.25
CA ARG A 305 -11.39 10.19 -5.36
C ARG A 305 -10.91 10.71 -4.01
N LEU A 306 -11.66 10.48 -2.94
CA LEU A 306 -11.29 10.84 -1.57
C LEU A 306 -10.35 9.81 -0.91
N TRP A 307 -10.30 8.59 -1.43
CA TRP A 307 -9.57 7.48 -0.84
C TRP A 307 -8.09 7.75 -0.54
N PRO A 308 -7.29 8.41 -1.41
CA PRO A 308 -5.90 8.72 -1.08
C PRO A 308 -5.72 9.54 0.20
N GLN A 309 -6.64 10.48 0.46
CA GLN A 309 -6.57 11.33 1.66
C GLN A 309 -7.01 10.55 2.90
N VAL A 310 -8.03 9.71 2.78
CA VAL A 310 -8.48 8.83 3.87
C VAL A 310 -7.36 7.87 4.25
N SER A 311 -6.75 7.21 3.27
CA SER A 311 -5.65 6.29 3.51
C SER A 311 -4.45 6.98 4.15
N HIS A 312 -4.07 8.16 3.64
CA HIS A 312 -3.01 8.97 4.22
C HIS A 312 -3.24 9.25 5.72
N GLN A 313 -4.43 9.75 6.07
CA GLN A 313 -4.76 10.10 7.45
C GLN A 313 -4.79 8.87 8.36
N VAL A 314 -5.23 7.72 7.84
CA VAL A 314 -5.21 6.44 8.56
C VAL A 314 -3.77 5.99 8.77
N ALA A 315 -2.90 6.05 7.76
CA ALA A 315 -1.50 5.68 7.88
C ALA A 315 -0.73 6.58 8.88
N GLU A 316 -0.97 7.89 8.87
CA GLU A 316 -0.41 8.80 9.88
C GLU A 316 -0.90 8.46 11.29
N ALA A 317 -2.21 8.26 11.45
CA ALA A 317 -2.80 7.90 12.74
C ALA A 317 -2.22 6.58 13.27
N LEU A 318 -2.06 5.58 12.40
CA LEU A 318 -1.66 4.25 12.85
C LEU A 318 -0.14 4.07 12.97
N PHE A 319 0.66 4.66 12.07
CA PHE A 319 2.07 4.25 11.89
C PHE A 319 3.09 5.40 11.86
N PHE A 320 2.67 6.62 11.51
CA PHE A 320 3.59 7.74 11.31
C PHE A 320 3.13 9.00 12.03
N ASN A 321 3.36 9.05 13.35
CA ASN A 321 3.04 10.19 14.19
C ASN A 321 4.09 10.41 15.28
N ALA A 322 4.13 11.64 15.81
CA ALA A 322 5.13 12.09 16.79
C ALA A 322 5.10 11.33 18.11
N GLU A 323 3.96 10.76 18.49
CA GLU A 323 3.86 9.93 19.69
C GLU A 323 4.48 8.55 19.51
N ARG A 324 4.78 8.16 18.26
CA ARG A 324 5.31 6.85 17.86
C ARG A 324 4.44 5.71 18.41
N LYS A 325 3.13 5.95 18.37
CA LYS A 325 2.10 5.06 18.89
C LYS A 325 0.95 5.03 17.90
N THR A 326 0.27 3.90 17.85
CA THR A 326 -0.86 3.77 16.94
C THR A 326 -2.13 4.38 17.51
N ASP A 327 -2.60 5.48 16.94
CA ASP A 327 -3.89 6.08 17.30
C ASP A 327 -5.06 5.40 16.57
N THR A 328 -5.44 4.21 17.04
CA THR A 328 -6.61 3.49 16.49
C THR A 328 -7.93 4.20 16.71
N GLU A 329 -8.05 5.06 17.71
CA GLU A 329 -9.29 5.82 17.93
C GLU A 329 -9.44 6.88 16.84
N LYS A 330 -8.35 7.58 16.49
CA LYS A 330 -8.34 8.49 15.36
C LYS A 330 -8.56 7.76 14.04
N ALA A 331 -7.89 6.64 13.79
CA ALA A 331 -8.09 5.87 12.58
C ALA A 331 -9.54 5.35 12.45
N ASP A 332 -10.12 4.84 13.55
CA ASP A 332 -11.52 4.40 13.60
C ASP A 332 -12.49 5.54 13.32
N ARG A 333 -12.23 6.74 13.87
CA ARG A 333 -13.02 7.94 13.55
C ARG A 333 -12.94 8.32 12.08
N ILE A 334 -11.74 8.35 11.49
CA ILE A 334 -11.53 8.67 10.07
C ILE A 334 -12.29 7.68 9.17
N LEU A 335 -12.11 6.38 9.44
CA LEU A 335 -12.73 5.30 8.67
C LEU A 335 -14.24 5.25 8.86
N SER A 336 -14.74 5.46 10.07
CA SER A 336 -16.19 5.51 10.36
C SER A 336 -16.85 6.70 9.66
N ASP A 337 -16.17 7.84 9.62
CA ASP A 337 -16.65 9.04 8.93
C ASP A 337 -16.73 8.81 7.41
N TYR A 338 -15.66 8.27 6.82
CA TYR A 338 -15.66 7.86 5.41
C TYR A 338 -16.72 6.79 5.13
N ALA A 339 -16.86 5.80 6.01
CA ALA A 339 -17.81 4.72 5.84
C ALA A 339 -19.25 5.23 5.80
N THR A 340 -19.58 6.12 6.73
CA THR A 340 -20.92 6.71 6.86
C THR A 340 -21.26 7.61 5.68
N ARG A 341 -20.29 8.39 5.17
CA ARG A 341 -20.53 9.38 4.11
C ARG A 341 -20.43 8.82 2.70
N HIS A 342 -19.57 7.82 2.48
CA HIS A 342 -19.24 7.36 1.13
C HIS A 342 -19.37 5.83 1.00
N LEU A 343 -18.73 5.04 1.87
CA LEU A 343 -18.67 3.58 1.67
C LEU A 343 -20.06 2.93 1.59
N LEU A 344 -21.03 3.42 2.35
CA LEU A 344 -22.40 2.93 2.29
C LEU A 344 -23.03 3.16 0.90
N SER A 345 -22.94 4.37 0.35
CA SER A 345 -23.51 4.71 -0.96
C SER A 345 -22.74 4.07 -2.12
N MET A 346 -21.41 4.05 -2.04
CA MET A 346 -20.53 3.29 -2.97
C MET A 346 -20.90 1.81 -3.05
N ALA A 347 -21.48 1.27 -1.99
CA ALA A 347 -21.94 -0.11 -1.91
C ALA A 347 -23.46 -0.26 -2.08
N GLY A 348 -24.09 0.68 -2.79
CA GLY A 348 -25.48 0.63 -3.23
C GLY A 348 -26.50 1.12 -2.21
N ALA A 349 -26.10 1.62 -1.03
CA ALA A 349 -27.08 2.20 -0.12
C ALA A 349 -27.72 3.43 -0.78
N PRO A 350 -29.06 3.51 -0.83
CA PRO A 350 -29.73 4.57 -1.57
C PRO A 350 -29.43 5.94 -0.96
N SER A 351 -28.82 6.81 -1.77
CA SER A 351 -28.49 8.20 -1.45
C SER A 351 -29.49 9.20 -2.06
N PHE A 352 -30.37 8.78 -2.97
CA PHE A 352 -31.21 9.66 -3.80
C PHE A 352 -32.72 9.60 -3.46
N ILE A 353 -33.43 10.69 -3.75
CA ILE A 353 -34.87 10.84 -3.58
C ILE A 353 -35.57 10.41 -4.88
N GLY A 354 -36.25 9.25 -4.90
CA GLY A 354 -37.12 8.90 -6.04
C GLY A 354 -37.55 7.44 -6.22
N LEU A 355 -36.77 6.44 -5.78
CA LEU A 355 -37.18 5.03 -5.84
C LEU A 355 -37.55 4.47 -4.46
N THR A 356 -38.43 3.48 -4.45
CA THR A 356 -38.85 2.80 -3.22
C THR A 356 -37.79 1.79 -2.78
N ALA A 357 -37.70 1.54 -1.47
CA ALA A 357 -36.75 0.58 -0.89
C ALA A 357 -36.83 -0.83 -1.49
N ALA A 358 -38.01 -1.26 -1.94
CA ALA A 358 -38.21 -2.55 -2.61
C ALA A 358 -37.54 -2.60 -4.00
N ALA A 359 -37.69 -1.53 -4.80
CA ALA A 359 -37.04 -1.43 -6.11
C ALA A 359 -35.51 -1.42 -5.99
N ILE A 360 -34.97 -0.86 -4.90
CA ILE A 360 -33.53 -0.84 -4.63
C ILE A 360 -33.00 -2.23 -4.28
N GLY A 361 -33.72 -3.00 -3.45
CA GLY A 361 -33.33 -4.37 -3.09
C GLY A 361 -33.23 -5.30 -4.30
N ASP A 362 -34.25 -5.27 -5.16
CA ASP A 362 -34.29 -6.08 -6.38
C ASP A 362 -33.16 -5.71 -7.36
N ILE A 363 -32.76 -4.42 -7.42
CA ILE A 363 -31.67 -3.97 -8.28
C ILE A 363 -30.32 -4.47 -7.75
N ILE A 364 -30.02 -4.33 -6.44
CA ILE A 364 -28.74 -4.73 -5.86
C ILE A 364 -28.48 -6.23 -6.05
N ASP A 365 -29.49 -7.05 -5.77
CA ASP A 365 -29.41 -8.52 -5.85
C ASP A 365 -29.30 -9.02 -7.30
N ALA A 366 -29.84 -8.29 -8.28
CA ALA A 366 -29.78 -8.66 -9.68
C ALA A 366 -28.42 -8.33 -10.36
N VAL A 367 -27.64 -7.41 -9.81
CA VAL A 367 -26.49 -6.80 -10.53
C VAL A 367 -25.15 -7.01 -9.84
N THR A 368 -25.12 -7.41 -8.57
CA THR A 368 -23.86 -7.61 -7.83
C THR A 368 -23.64 -9.08 -7.52
N PRO A 369 -22.64 -9.73 -8.14
CA PRO A 369 -22.27 -11.09 -7.79
C PRO A 369 -21.97 -11.27 -6.29
N ASP A 370 -22.38 -12.42 -5.72
CA ASP A 370 -22.17 -12.73 -4.29
C ASP A 370 -20.70 -12.62 -3.85
N TRP A 371 -19.76 -12.95 -4.76
CA TRP A 371 -18.32 -12.86 -4.48
C TRP A 371 -17.83 -11.43 -4.25
N LEU A 372 -18.50 -10.41 -4.83
CA LEU A 372 -18.23 -8.99 -4.57
C LEU A 372 -18.92 -8.51 -3.28
N LEU A 373 -20.10 -9.03 -2.98
CA LEU A 373 -20.90 -8.58 -1.84
C LEU A 373 -20.31 -8.99 -0.49
N ALA A 374 -19.70 -10.16 -0.37
CA ALA A 374 -19.17 -10.62 0.92
C ALA A 374 -18.05 -9.72 1.47
N PRO A 375 -16.98 -9.37 0.70
CA PRO A 375 -15.96 -8.43 1.15
C PRO A 375 -16.51 -7.03 1.48
N ILE A 376 -17.42 -6.53 0.65
CA ILE A 376 -18.07 -5.22 0.87
C ILE A 376 -18.89 -5.23 2.16
N ARG A 377 -19.65 -6.30 2.44
CA ARG A 377 -20.43 -6.44 3.68
C ARG A 377 -19.54 -6.49 4.92
N ALA A 378 -18.38 -7.16 4.84
CA ALA A 378 -17.42 -7.18 5.93
C ALA A 378 -16.86 -5.77 6.21
N LEU A 379 -16.43 -5.05 5.17
CA LEU A 379 -15.95 -3.66 5.28
C LEU A 379 -17.00 -2.71 5.88
N LYS A 380 -18.30 -2.94 5.64
CA LYS A 380 -19.39 -2.14 6.26
C LYS A 380 -19.54 -2.36 7.76
N ALA A 381 -19.27 -3.57 8.26
CA ALA A 381 -19.62 -3.95 9.63
C ALA A 381 -18.56 -3.50 10.65
N GLU A 382 -17.29 -3.82 10.39
CA GLU A 382 -16.15 -3.48 11.26
C GLU A 382 -14.97 -3.09 10.38
N LEU A 383 -15.04 -1.90 9.75
CA LEU A 383 -14.08 -1.48 8.73
C LEU A 383 -12.64 -1.60 9.23
N LEU A 384 -12.29 -0.94 10.33
CA LEU A 384 -10.91 -0.97 10.84
C LEU A 384 -10.43 -2.38 11.23
N ASP A 385 -11.24 -3.19 11.93
CA ASP A 385 -10.81 -4.54 12.29
C ASP A 385 -10.68 -5.44 11.05
N THR A 386 -11.58 -5.29 10.07
CA THR A 386 -11.50 -5.99 8.79
C THR A 386 -10.22 -5.60 8.04
N LEU A 387 -9.90 -4.30 7.95
CA LEU A 387 -8.67 -3.81 7.33
C LEU A 387 -7.43 -4.41 8.04
N LEU A 388 -7.37 -4.33 9.37
CA LEU A 388 -6.21 -4.81 10.14
C LEU A 388 -6.07 -6.33 10.07
N LYS A 389 -7.17 -7.07 10.22
CA LYS A 389 -7.15 -8.53 10.17
C LYS A 389 -6.80 -9.06 8.79
N ALA A 390 -7.29 -8.41 7.74
CA ALA A 390 -6.97 -8.79 6.37
C ALA A 390 -5.56 -8.36 5.93
N ALA A 391 -4.95 -7.36 6.58
CA ALA A 391 -3.57 -6.95 6.34
C ALA A 391 -2.54 -7.71 7.20
N THR A 392 -2.92 -8.14 8.41
CA THR A 392 -1.95 -8.62 9.42
C THR A 392 -2.28 -9.98 10.04
N GLY A 393 -3.45 -10.54 9.73
CA GLY A 393 -3.94 -11.78 10.34
C GLY A 393 -4.41 -11.62 11.78
N MET A 394 -4.35 -10.41 12.34
CA MET A 394 -4.63 -10.12 13.75
C MET A 394 -5.79 -9.14 13.91
N THR A 395 -6.59 -9.33 14.95
CA THR A 395 -7.56 -8.30 15.36
C THR A 395 -6.82 -7.06 15.90
N LYS A 396 -7.52 -5.93 15.96
CA LYS A 396 -7.03 -4.70 16.59
C LYS A 396 -6.37 -4.96 17.96
N ALA A 397 -6.96 -5.82 18.78
CA ALA A 397 -6.48 -6.12 20.13
C ALA A 397 -5.22 -7.00 20.16
N GLN A 398 -5.13 -8.02 19.29
CA GLN A 398 -3.96 -8.90 19.22
C GLN A 398 -2.73 -8.14 18.72
N LEU A 399 -2.92 -7.35 17.66
CA LEU A 399 -1.87 -6.56 17.02
C LEU A 399 -1.25 -5.56 18.02
N GLN A 400 -2.08 -4.95 18.87
CA GLN A 400 -1.62 -3.88 19.75
C GLN A 400 -0.66 -4.34 20.85
N ALA A 401 -0.88 -5.57 21.34
CA ALA A 401 -0.03 -6.16 22.37
C ALA A 401 1.43 -6.29 21.90
N TYR A 402 1.64 -6.79 20.68
CA TYR A 402 2.97 -7.01 20.13
C TYR A 402 3.71 -5.71 19.78
N LEU A 403 2.97 -4.62 19.56
CA LEU A 403 3.53 -3.42 18.93
C LEU A 403 3.86 -2.31 19.91
N THR A 404 3.09 -2.20 20.98
CA THR A 404 3.46 -1.34 22.09
C THR A 404 4.62 -1.91 22.89
N ARG A 405 4.72 -3.24 23.02
CA ARG A 405 5.72 -3.91 23.87
C ARG A 405 6.47 -5.06 23.16
N PRO A 406 7.04 -4.85 21.95
CA PRO A 406 7.84 -5.88 21.27
C PRO A 406 9.00 -6.36 22.15
N ASP A 407 9.61 -5.48 22.95
CA ASP A 407 10.62 -5.80 23.96
C ASP A 407 10.19 -6.90 24.95
N ARG A 408 8.92 -6.92 25.37
CA ARG A 408 8.40 -7.92 26.31
C ARG A 408 8.12 -9.27 25.67
N TYR A 409 7.74 -9.25 24.40
CA TYR A 409 7.37 -10.45 23.66
C TYR A 409 8.53 -11.01 22.83
N PHE A 410 9.64 -10.28 22.71
CA PHE A 410 10.77 -10.62 21.85
C PHE A 410 11.27 -12.04 22.11
N ASP A 411 11.67 -12.35 23.34
CA ASP A 411 12.21 -13.68 23.64
C ASP A 411 11.15 -14.77 23.44
N GLN A 412 9.89 -14.51 23.81
CA GLN A 412 8.81 -15.48 23.61
C GLN A 412 8.61 -15.84 22.13
N VAL A 413 8.65 -14.83 21.26
CA VAL A 413 8.30 -14.93 19.84
C VAL A 413 9.50 -15.38 18.99
N MET A 414 10.69 -14.84 19.29
CA MET A 414 11.91 -15.02 18.49
C MET A 414 12.75 -16.24 18.90
N THR A 415 12.42 -16.93 20.01
CA THR A 415 13.08 -18.18 20.42
C THR A 415 12.26 -19.45 20.14
N SER A 416 11.13 -19.30 19.46
CA SER A 416 10.24 -20.39 19.07
C SER A 416 9.99 -20.40 17.57
N GLY A 417 9.29 -21.43 17.07
CA GLY A 417 8.85 -21.61 15.67
C GLY A 417 9.97 -21.65 14.62
N ASN A 418 9.63 -21.27 13.38
CA ASN A 418 10.50 -21.31 12.21
C ASN A 418 11.37 -20.04 12.10
N GLY A 419 12.59 -20.19 11.57
CA GLY A 419 13.57 -19.10 11.44
C GLY A 419 14.73 -19.23 12.42
N GLU A 420 15.65 -18.27 12.37
CA GLU A 420 16.76 -18.20 13.33
C GLU A 420 16.28 -17.79 14.71
N HIS A 421 16.63 -18.58 15.73
CA HIS A 421 16.29 -18.28 17.11
C HIS A 421 17.26 -17.29 17.74
N ILE A 422 16.72 -16.20 18.28
CA ILE A 422 17.52 -15.16 18.92
C ILE A 422 16.83 -14.60 20.16
N THR A 423 17.63 -14.35 21.20
CA THR A 423 17.16 -13.62 22.38
C THR A 423 17.44 -12.14 22.23
N LEU A 424 16.70 -11.30 22.95
CA LEU A 424 16.86 -9.85 22.94
C LEU A 424 18.28 -9.42 23.30
N ALA A 425 18.86 -10.04 24.33
CA ALA A 425 20.24 -9.78 24.76
C ALA A 425 21.25 -10.10 23.65
N ARG A 426 21.06 -11.20 22.92
CA ARG A 426 21.92 -11.56 21.78
C ARG A 426 21.69 -10.62 20.60
N PHE A 427 20.44 -10.27 20.29
CA PHE A 427 20.12 -9.33 19.22
C PHE A 427 20.79 -7.97 19.45
N ASN A 428 20.70 -7.45 20.68
CA ASN A 428 21.31 -6.18 21.06
C ASN A 428 22.82 -6.20 20.93
N ARG A 429 23.47 -7.28 21.38
CA ARG A 429 24.92 -7.43 21.32
C ARG A 429 25.42 -7.68 19.90
N ASP A 430 24.82 -8.63 19.19
CA ASP A 430 25.35 -9.18 17.94
C ASP A 430 24.98 -8.31 16.73
N TYR A 431 23.79 -7.68 16.74
CA TYR A 431 23.27 -6.91 15.58
C TYR A 431 23.17 -5.41 15.83
N LEU A 432 22.57 -4.97 16.94
CA LEU A 432 22.46 -3.54 17.24
C LEU A 432 23.77 -2.94 17.78
N GLN A 433 24.63 -3.79 18.35
CA GLN A 433 25.88 -3.44 19.03
C GLN A 433 25.68 -2.37 20.11
N ILE A 434 24.66 -2.57 20.95
CA ILE A 434 24.34 -1.71 22.10
C ILE A 434 24.63 -2.45 23.41
N SER A 435 24.77 -1.69 24.51
CA SER A 435 25.15 -2.21 25.83
C SER A 435 23.96 -2.81 26.58
N ASP A 436 22.76 -2.24 26.44
CA ASP A 436 21.54 -2.75 27.06
C ASP A 436 21.24 -4.18 26.58
N THR A 437 21.08 -5.12 27.51
CA THR A 437 20.77 -6.53 27.21
C THR A 437 19.28 -6.81 27.10
N GLY A 438 18.43 -5.82 27.36
CA GLY A 438 16.97 -5.95 27.25
C GLY A 438 16.38 -4.68 26.68
N TYR A 439 15.58 -3.99 27.50
CA TYR A 439 15.06 -2.66 27.21
C TYR A 439 15.00 -1.83 28.50
N ASP A 440 16.03 -1.97 29.34
CA ASP A 440 16.14 -1.30 30.63
C ASP A 440 16.61 0.15 30.48
N ASN A 441 17.29 0.46 29.38
CA ASN A 441 17.64 1.82 28.97
C ASN A 441 16.94 2.18 27.64
N PRO A 442 15.69 2.68 27.67
CA PRO A 442 14.96 3.08 26.46
C PRO A 442 15.61 4.23 25.67
N SER A 443 16.57 4.95 26.24
CA SER A 443 17.26 6.05 25.57
C SER A 443 18.46 5.58 24.73
N GLU A 444 18.97 4.38 24.98
CA GLU A 444 20.04 3.80 24.17
C GLU A 444 19.51 3.41 22.80
N SER A 445 20.15 3.95 21.77
CA SER A 445 19.82 3.75 20.36
C SER A 445 21.00 3.12 19.64
N PHE A 446 20.71 2.47 18.51
CA PHE A 446 21.76 1.88 17.67
C PHE A 446 22.20 2.84 16.57
N ASP A 447 23.44 2.68 16.13
CA ASP A 447 23.93 3.28 14.89
C ASP A 447 23.46 2.45 13.70
N TYR A 448 22.77 3.07 12.74
CA TYR A 448 22.28 2.38 11.55
C TYR A 448 23.41 1.67 10.77
N ARG A 449 24.65 2.15 10.90
CA ARG A 449 25.82 1.54 10.28
C ARG A 449 26.16 0.18 10.88
N ASN A 450 25.73 -0.14 12.11
CA ASN A 450 26.03 -1.41 12.76
C ASN A 450 25.15 -2.54 12.22
N LEU A 451 23.85 -2.26 12.02
CA LEU A 451 22.88 -3.23 11.52
C LEU A 451 22.98 -3.34 9.98
N PRO A 452 23.39 -4.49 9.41
CA PRO A 452 23.62 -4.61 7.95
C PRO A 452 22.43 -4.20 7.09
N ALA A 453 21.21 -4.57 7.49
CA ALA A 453 19.99 -4.25 6.76
C ALA A 453 19.69 -2.75 6.74
N ALA A 454 19.89 -2.06 7.87
CA ALA A 454 19.72 -0.61 7.96
C ALA A 454 20.79 0.13 7.16
N TYR A 455 22.05 -0.31 7.22
CA TYR A 455 23.13 0.23 6.39
C TYR A 455 22.81 0.08 4.90
N ASN A 456 22.45 -1.13 4.45
CA ASN A 456 22.13 -1.40 3.05
C ASN A 456 20.91 -0.59 2.58
N THR A 457 19.90 -0.44 3.45
CA THR A 457 18.73 0.41 3.18
C THR A 457 19.14 1.87 2.95
N VAL A 458 19.98 2.46 3.82
CA VAL A 458 20.46 3.84 3.63
C VAL A 458 21.28 3.98 2.35
N VAL A 459 22.17 3.03 2.07
CA VAL A 459 22.98 3.04 0.84
C VAL A 459 22.08 2.96 -0.40
N ALA A 460 21.14 2.02 -0.44
CA ALA A 460 20.21 1.89 -1.56
C ALA A 460 19.30 3.12 -1.71
N SER A 461 18.86 3.72 -0.60
CA SER A 461 18.14 5.00 -0.60
C SER A 461 18.96 6.11 -1.25
N LYS A 462 20.28 6.17 -1.00
CA LYS A 462 21.18 7.11 -1.70
C LYS A 462 21.25 6.82 -3.20
N LEU A 463 21.33 5.54 -3.59
CA LEU A 463 21.36 5.14 -5.00
C LEU A 463 20.06 5.47 -5.73
N VAL A 464 18.89 5.42 -5.07
CA VAL A 464 17.61 5.87 -5.64
C VAL A 464 17.65 7.34 -6.07
N LEU A 465 18.42 8.18 -5.36
CA LEU A 465 18.55 9.62 -5.66
C LEU A 465 19.53 9.93 -6.79
N LEU A 466 20.26 8.94 -7.30
CA LEU A 466 21.28 9.15 -8.33
C LEU A 466 20.72 8.97 -9.74
N PRO A 467 21.15 9.82 -10.70
CA PRO A 467 20.85 9.58 -12.11
C PRO A 467 21.63 8.35 -12.64
N PRO A 468 21.16 7.68 -13.71
CA PRO A 468 21.82 6.50 -14.26
C PRO A 468 23.32 6.67 -14.56
N ALA A 469 23.72 7.86 -15.02
CA ALA A 469 25.14 8.15 -15.31
C ALA A 469 26.05 8.05 -14.09
N GLU A 470 25.56 8.41 -12.89
CA GLU A 470 26.32 8.33 -11.64
C GLU A 470 26.29 6.90 -11.06
N ILE A 471 25.22 6.12 -11.28
CA ILE A 471 25.22 4.68 -11.01
C ILE A 471 26.25 3.95 -11.87
N ASP A 472 26.27 4.22 -13.18
CA ASP A 472 27.25 3.66 -14.10
C ASP A 472 28.68 4.08 -13.73
N ARG A 473 28.86 5.31 -13.22
CA ARG A 473 30.14 5.78 -12.70
C ARG A 473 30.55 5.00 -11.46
N LEU A 474 29.67 4.84 -10.47
CA LEU A 474 29.90 4.03 -9.27
C LEU A 474 30.37 2.62 -9.63
N ILE A 475 29.69 1.96 -10.57
CA ILE A 475 30.06 0.60 -11.00
C ILE A 475 31.47 0.59 -11.61
N ARG A 476 31.78 1.51 -12.52
CA ARG A 476 33.13 1.63 -13.12
C ARG A 476 34.21 1.93 -12.09
N ASP A 477 33.92 2.84 -11.18
CA ASP A 477 34.78 3.27 -10.09
C ASP A 477 35.14 2.07 -9.19
N LEU A 478 34.24 1.10 -9.04
CA LEU A 478 34.46 -0.14 -8.31
C LEU A 478 35.10 -1.27 -9.14
N GLY A 479 35.39 -1.03 -10.41
CA GLY A 479 36.00 -1.99 -11.34
C GLY A 479 35.00 -2.84 -12.12
N GLY A 480 33.71 -2.54 -12.02
CA GLY A 480 32.66 -3.20 -12.79
C GLY A 480 32.50 -2.64 -14.21
N SER A 481 31.70 -3.34 -15.00
CA SER A 481 31.45 -3.05 -16.42
C SER A 481 29.96 -2.91 -16.78
N ARG A 482 29.06 -3.33 -15.89
CA ARG A 482 27.60 -3.21 -16.10
C ARG A 482 27.15 -1.76 -16.15
N ARG A 483 26.03 -1.56 -16.85
CA ARG A 483 25.34 -0.28 -16.94
C ARG A 483 23.89 -0.45 -16.54
N LEU A 484 23.34 0.58 -15.92
CA LEU A 484 21.93 0.62 -15.55
C LEU A 484 21.08 0.82 -16.82
N GLU A 485 20.25 -0.16 -17.13
CA GLU A 485 19.35 -0.14 -18.30
C GLU A 485 18.00 0.54 -18.00
N ARG A 486 17.69 0.72 -16.72
CA ARG A 486 16.45 1.30 -16.21
C ARG A 486 16.66 2.75 -15.78
N PRO A 487 15.61 3.57 -15.71
CA PRO A 487 15.77 4.97 -15.32
C PRO A 487 16.10 5.17 -13.83
N ASN A 488 15.93 4.14 -13.00
CA ASN A 488 16.33 4.14 -11.59
C ASN A 488 16.88 2.77 -11.19
N VAL A 489 17.77 2.74 -10.18
CA VAL A 489 18.45 1.53 -9.71
C VAL A 489 17.50 0.47 -9.14
N MET A 490 16.34 0.88 -8.61
CA MET A 490 15.35 0.00 -7.96
C MET A 490 14.31 -0.62 -8.90
N LEU A 491 14.48 -0.46 -10.22
CA LEU A 491 13.53 -0.97 -11.22
C LEU A 491 14.10 -2.18 -11.96
N GLY A 492 13.22 -3.11 -12.34
CA GLY A 492 13.49 -4.27 -13.17
C GLY A 492 13.87 -5.55 -12.43
N PHE A 493 13.74 -5.61 -11.10
CA PHE A 493 14.19 -6.79 -10.34
C PHE A 493 13.39 -7.14 -9.08
N ALA A 494 12.73 -6.18 -8.44
CA ALA A 494 12.08 -6.38 -7.14
C ALA A 494 10.70 -7.03 -7.35
N HIS A 495 10.66 -8.34 -7.62
CA HIS A 495 9.42 -9.05 -7.95
C HIS A 495 8.48 -9.24 -6.77
N THR A 496 8.98 -9.14 -5.55
CA THR A 496 8.19 -9.06 -4.31
C THR A 496 8.90 -8.10 -3.35
N LEU A 497 8.13 -7.35 -2.56
CA LEU A 497 8.69 -6.57 -1.46
C LEU A 497 8.82 -7.40 -0.18
N ASP A 498 7.99 -8.43 0.02
CA ASP A 498 8.07 -9.34 1.18
C ASP A 498 9.23 -10.35 1.09
N GLY A 499 9.80 -10.51 -0.11
CA GLY A 499 10.79 -11.55 -0.41
C GLY A 499 12.17 -11.37 0.22
N SER A 500 13.00 -12.39 0.06
CA SER A 500 14.42 -12.34 0.42
C SER A 500 15.29 -12.18 -0.82
N VAL A 501 16.47 -11.56 -0.68
CA VAL A 501 17.56 -11.49 -1.67
C VAL A 501 17.12 -11.06 -3.08
N GLN A 502 16.12 -10.16 -3.18
CA GLN A 502 15.51 -9.76 -4.45
C GLN A 502 16.50 -9.13 -5.43
N TRP A 503 17.54 -8.45 -4.93
CA TRP A 503 18.59 -7.84 -5.76
C TRP A 503 19.28 -8.85 -6.69
N ARG A 504 19.35 -10.13 -6.31
CA ARG A 504 19.95 -11.19 -7.14
C ARG A 504 19.22 -11.41 -8.45
N SER A 505 17.93 -11.09 -8.49
CA SER A 505 17.06 -11.28 -9.66
C SER A 505 17.35 -10.30 -10.79
N GLY A 506 18.17 -9.26 -10.59
CA GLY A 506 18.50 -8.34 -11.67
C GLY A 506 19.01 -6.95 -11.27
N MET A 507 19.28 -6.67 -9.99
CA MET A 507 19.86 -5.38 -9.60
C MET A 507 21.21 -5.20 -10.28
N VAL A 508 21.41 -4.07 -10.95
CA VAL A 508 22.61 -3.84 -11.77
C VAL A 508 23.94 -3.96 -10.98
N LEU A 509 23.96 -3.52 -9.71
CA LEU A 509 25.15 -3.67 -8.86
C LEU A 509 25.40 -5.14 -8.47
N ALA A 510 24.33 -5.93 -8.32
CA ALA A 510 24.40 -7.35 -7.96
C ALA A 510 24.80 -8.26 -9.13
N ALA A 511 24.70 -7.77 -10.37
CA ALA A 511 25.16 -8.52 -11.55
C ALA A 511 26.67 -8.78 -11.55
N GLU A 512 27.45 -8.04 -10.74
CA GLU A 512 28.86 -8.28 -10.48
C GLU A 512 29.10 -8.32 -8.96
N CYS A 513 29.21 -9.53 -8.42
CA CYS A 513 29.34 -9.78 -6.98
C CYS A 513 30.40 -8.94 -6.25
N ASP A 514 31.56 -8.75 -6.88
CA ASP A 514 32.65 -7.95 -6.29
C ASP A 514 32.30 -6.46 -6.19
N VAL A 515 31.48 -5.94 -7.12
CA VAL A 515 30.95 -4.58 -7.06
C VAL A 515 29.94 -4.47 -5.93
N TYR A 516 28.97 -5.40 -5.87
CA TYR A 516 27.95 -5.43 -4.83
C TYR A 516 28.54 -5.47 -3.42
N ARG A 517 29.47 -6.39 -3.16
CA ARG A 517 30.11 -6.57 -1.84
C ARG A 517 30.99 -5.40 -1.40
N ARG A 518 31.37 -4.52 -2.32
CA ARG A 518 32.09 -3.28 -1.98
C ARG A 518 31.14 -2.16 -1.53
N VAL A 519 29.84 -2.28 -1.79
CA VAL A 519 28.84 -1.26 -1.49
C VAL A 519 27.91 -1.70 -0.36
N PHE A 520 27.51 -2.96 -0.37
CA PHE A 520 26.54 -3.52 0.57
C PHE A 520 27.19 -4.48 1.55
N LYS A 521 26.78 -4.36 2.82
CA LYS A 521 27.17 -5.30 3.86
C LYS A 521 26.52 -6.66 3.61
N PRO A 522 27.23 -7.76 3.93
CA PRO A 522 26.64 -9.08 3.82
C PRO A 522 25.42 -9.18 4.73
N LEU A 523 24.31 -9.62 4.14
CA LEU A 523 23.12 -9.98 4.89
C LEU A 523 23.12 -11.48 5.18
N PRO A 524 22.36 -11.91 6.18
CA PRO A 524 22.08 -13.32 6.34
C PRO A 524 21.35 -13.85 5.10
N ARG A 525 21.70 -15.06 4.64
CA ARG A 525 21.33 -15.61 3.32
C ARG A 525 22.01 -14.93 2.11
N ASP A 526 22.91 -13.96 2.34
CA ASP A 526 23.73 -13.31 1.31
C ASP A 526 25.02 -14.07 0.95
N GLU A 527 25.09 -15.38 1.24
CA GLU A 527 26.35 -16.17 1.18
C GLU A 527 27.03 -16.18 -0.20
N VAL A 528 26.31 -15.89 -1.28
CA VAL A 528 26.83 -16.06 -2.64
C VAL A 528 27.05 -14.72 -3.35
N CYS A 529 26.38 -13.64 -2.91
CA CYS A 529 25.58 -12.80 -3.81
C CYS A 529 24.87 -13.57 -4.95
#